data_AF-A0A2M9HIZ0-F1
#
_entry.id   AF-A0A2M9HIZ0-F1
#
_cell.length_a   1.000
_cell.length_b   1.000
_cell.length_c   1.000
_cell.angle_alpha   90.00
_cell.angle_beta   90.00
_cell.angle_gamma   90.00
#
_symmetry.space_group_name_H-M   'P 1'
#
loop_
_entity.id
_entity.type
_entity.pdbx_description
1 polymer ?
#
loop_
_entity_poly.entity_id
_entity_poly.type
_entity_poly.pdbx_seq_one_letter_code
_entity_poly.pdbx_strand_id
1 'polypeptide(L)'
;MDENAIHEWLIKCFGPIQGEMAWQQISQLPEEIREQLMSQDPSRLPDPNEVQQMMAAFTAGGLNTMSDMQRTVEEGPINVKLAKSIALQQANASGSDSNVSAVDGEAARRAMSEANLWLDTACEFNPAPGEPDVLTRAAWVEGTIDQWAKFAAPVAESMNDALASVISERLGGMLGDGEGEIAGMFAGPVPIPIPDGMKDPAQLMKLLGNTSFAMQLGHAAGNLSHEVHGSFDQGIALLKNPAGGLIAQNATEYAAMLNGKTPSDAQSAASADDASTTASGNPIGFTSAQTPAMTTEDANAQDAELNAQFEAAFADFNTTEKIPESEVLSFLALQEMAHARLYASVPWLMPRFEALIGKYARGISIDLDAMEEQLRDATSMDPESISGAVNLTKVGIPDTPEQREALASLESLLAMVEGWVDCVVWRAGMAHLPHIEQLREMMRRERAMGGPAERTFESLLGLQLRPKRMREAAGLWEMITAAEGSEGRDAKWSHPDLLPTLPSDAPADPQSSGTANGDASTASGDAHSGHPAADGKTSDIDWDAELSKLLDEGEDGDDEGNTGNDAQ
;
A
#
# COMPACT_ATOMS: atom_id res chain seq x y z
N MET A 1 9.68 -38.49 11.69
CA MET A 1 10.81 -37.55 11.69
C MET A 1 12.00 -38.28 12.29
N ASP A 2 13.22 -37.96 11.84
CA ASP A 2 14.43 -38.35 12.59
C ASP A 2 14.51 -37.40 13.80
N GLU A 3 14.61 -37.95 15.02
CA GLU A 3 14.73 -37.17 16.27
C GLU A 3 15.87 -36.14 16.19
N ASN A 4 16.95 -36.49 15.49
CA ASN A 4 18.10 -35.60 15.30
C ASN A 4 17.76 -34.35 14.45
N ALA A 5 16.85 -34.47 13.48
CA ALA A 5 16.50 -33.34 12.60
C ALA A 5 15.72 -32.25 13.35
N ILE A 6 14.81 -32.64 14.25
CA ILE A 6 14.08 -31.69 15.10
C ILE A 6 15.03 -31.06 16.14
N HIS A 7 15.91 -31.85 16.74
CA HIS A 7 16.90 -31.35 17.69
C HIS A 7 17.82 -30.30 17.06
N GLU A 8 18.36 -30.58 15.87
CA GLU A 8 19.16 -29.60 15.11
C GLU A 8 18.35 -28.37 14.70
N TRP A 9 17.08 -28.54 14.30
CA TRP A 9 16.21 -27.41 13.97
C TRP A 9 15.95 -26.51 15.18
N LEU A 10 15.71 -27.08 16.37
CA LEU A 10 15.54 -26.33 17.62
C LEU A 10 16.81 -25.58 18.02
N ILE A 11 17.97 -26.20 17.86
CA ILE A 11 19.27 -25.54 18.10
C ILE A 11 19.47 -24.39 17.12
N LYS A 12 19.10 -24.56 15.85
CA LYS A 12 19.16 -23.48 14.86
C LYS A 12 18.19 -22.36 15.20
N CYS A 13 16.97 -22.64 15.63
CA CYS A 13 15.98 -21.60 15.96
C CYS A 13 16.30 -20.83 17.24
N PHE A 14 16.70 -21.54 18.31
CA PHE A 14 16.78 -20.98 19.67
C PHE A 14 18.23 -20.85 20.19
N GLY A 15 19.21 -21.24 19.37
CA GLY A 15 20.60 -21.33 19.77
C GLY A 15 20.92 -22.56 20.62
N PRO A 16 22.21 -22.80 20.93
CA PRO A 16 22.68 -24.07 21.50
C PRO A 16 22.19 -24.35 22.92
N ILE A 17 21.78 -23.33 23.68
CA ILE A 17 21.35 -23.49 25.07
C ILE A 17 19.83 -23.64 25.16
N GLN A 18 19.08 -22.72 24.55
CA GLN A 18 17.61 -22.76 24.61
C GLN A 18 17.05 -23.88 23.71
N GLY A 19 17.70 -24.17 22.58
CA GLY A 19 17.32 -25.31 21.72
C GLY A 19 17.49 -26.66 22.41
N GLU A 20 18.55 -26.82 23.20
CA GLU A 20 18.77 -28.03 24.01
C GLU A 20 17.71 -28.16 25.11
N MET A 21 17.33 -27.06 25.76
CA MET A 21 16.26 -27.05 26.77
C MET A 21 14.89 -27.37 26.15
N ALA A 22 14.57 -26.81 24.99
CA ALA A 22 13.34 -27.09 24.26
C ALA A 22 13.27 -28.56 23.85
N TRP A 23 14.39 -29.13 23.37
CA TRP A 23 14.50 -30.55 23.05
C TRP A 23 14.30 -31.43 24.29
N GLN A 24 14.90 -31.07 25.42
CA GLN A 24 14.69 -31.82 26.67
C GLN A 24 13.23 -31.84 27.11
N GLN A 25 12.47 -30.75 26.91
CA GLN A 25 11.04 -30.72 27.20
C GLN A 25 10.24 -31.61 26.25
N ILE A 26 10.56 -31.61 24.95
CA ILE A 26 9.91 -32.46 23.95
C ILE A 26 10.20 -33.94 24.21
N SER A 27 11.43 -34.28 24.60
CA SER A 27 11.83 -35.65 24.95
C SER A 27 11.11 -36.19 26.20
N GLN A 28 10.54 -35.31 27.04
CA GLN A 28 9.79 -35.67 28.23
C GLN A 28 8.28 -35.86 27.97
N LEU A 29 7.79 -35.58 26.76
CA LEU A 29 6.38 -35.78 26.41
C LEU A 29 6.02 -37.28 26.34
N PRO A 30 4.75 -37.66 26.62
CA PRO A 30 4.25 -39.02 26.43
C PRO A 30 4.50 -39.55 25.02
N GLU A 31 4.79 -40.84 24.89
CA GLU A 31 5.18 -41.50 23.63
C GLU A 31 4.18 -41.27 22.50
N GLU A 32 2.88 -41.28 22.82
CA GLU A 32 1.77 -41.07 21.88
C GLU A 32 1.79 -39.65 21.26
N ILE A 33 2.13 -38.63 22.05
CA ILE A 33 2.22 -37.24 21.60
C ILE A 33 3.52 -37.03 20.83
N ARG A 34 4.60 -37.71 21.24
CA ARG A 34 5.89 -37.67 20.54
C ARG A 34 5.78 -38.31 19.16
N GLU A 35 5.15 -39.47 19.04
CA GLU A 35 4.90 -40.13 17.75
C GLU A 35 4.02 -39.29 16.82
N GLN A 36 3.03 -38.57 17.36
CA GLN A 36 2.14 -37.69 16.60
C GLN A 36 2.82 -36.39 16.13
N LEU A 37 3.73 -35.82 16.92
CA LEU A 37 4.59 -34.71 16.48
C LEU A 37 5.61 -35.17 15.42
N MET A 38 6.12 -36.39 15.58
CA MET A 38 7.12 -36.98 14.69
C MET A 38 6.52 -37.52 13.38
N SER A 39 5.19 -37.61 13.24
CA SER A 39 4.55 -38.07 11.99
C SER A 39 4.42 -36.97 10.93
N GLN A 40 4.68 -35.70 11.27
CA GLN A 40 4.61 -34.59 10.31
C GLN A 40 5.82 -34.58 9.34
N ASP A 41 5.60 -34.06 8.14
CA ASP A 41 6.60 -34.01 7.06
C ASP A 41 7.74 -33.01 7.38
N PRO A 42 9.03 -33.41 7.29
CA PRO A 42 10.18 -32.52 7.53
C PRO A 42 10.22 -31.25 6.67
N SER A 43 9.60 -31.26 5.50
CA SER A 43 9.52 -30.09 4.60
C SER A 43 8.52 -29.01 5.05
N ARG A 44 7.73 -29.28 6.11
CA ARG A 44 6.75 -28.34 6.67
C ARG A 44 7.27 -27.51 7.84
N LEU A 45 8.53 -27.71 8.26
CA LEU A 45 9.13 -26.91 9.32
C LEU A 45 9.52 -25.52 8.78
N PRO A 46 9.18 -24.42 9.48
CA PRO A 46 9.58 -23.07 9.08
C PRO A 46 11.11 -22.90 9.03
N ASP A 47 11.60 -21.97 8.21
CA ASP A 47 13.03 -21.65 8.17
C ASP A 47 13.50 -21.17 9.55
N PRO A 48 14.56 -21.74 10.14
CA PRO A 48 15.09 -21.29 11.42
C PRO A 48 15.42 -19.79 11.49
N ASN A 49 15.84 -19.18 10.37
CA ASN A 49 16.08 -17.74 10.32
C ASN A 49 14.78 -16.94 10.44
N GLU A 50 13.70 -17.38 9.79
CA GLU A 50 12.37 -16.76 9.91
C GLU A 50 11.84 -16.88 11.33
N VAL A 51 12.04 -18.03 11.99
CA VAL A 51 11.64 -18.24 13.39
C VAL A 51 12.42 -17.31 14.33
N GLN A 52 13.73 -17.16 14.12
CA GLN A 52 14.55 -16.22 14.90
C GLN A 52 14.10 -14.77 14.70
N GLN A 53 13.86 -14.37 13.45
CA GLN A 53 13.39 -13.03 13.10
C GLN A 53 12.03 -12.75 13.73
N MET A 54 11.11 -13.70 13.63
CA MET A 54 9.81 -13.65 14.29
C MET A 54 10.00 -13.48 15.80
N MET A 55 10.80 -14.32 16.46
CA MET A 55 11.05 -14.21 17.90
C MET A 55 11.66 -12.86 18.29
N ALA A 56 12.58 -12.32 17.48
CA ALA A 56 13.16 -11.00 17.68
C ALA A 56 12.09 -9.90 17.57
N ALA A 57 11.20 -9.98 16.57
CA ALA A 57 10.08 -9.07 16.40
C ALA A 57 9.08 -9.14 17.57
N PHE A 58 8.69 -10.34 18.02
CA PHE A 58 7.85 -10.54 19.20
C PHE A 58 8.50 -9.97 20.47
N THR A 59 9.81 -10.14 20.61
CA THR A 59 10.57 -9.59 21.74
C THR A 59 10.60 -8.06 21.69
N ALA A 60 10.90 -7.47 20.53
CA ALA A 60 10.91 -6.03 20.31
C ALA A 60 9.51 -5.41 20.47
N GLY A 61 8.47 -6.14 20.07
CA GLY A 61 7.07 -5.80 20.27
C GLY A 61 6.59 -5.88 21.72
N GLY A 62 7.43 -6.26 22.69
CA GLY A 62 7.01 -6.36 24.08
C GLY A 62 6.02 -7.50 24.34
N LEU A 63 6.16 -8.62 23.64
CA LEU A 63 5.34 -9.82 23.83
C LEU A 63 6.07 -10.91 24.63
N ASN A 64 7.27 -10.62 25.14
CA ASN A 64 8.13 -11.60 25.85
C ASN A 64 7.74 -11.82 27.32
N THR A 65 7.23 -10.79 28.01
CA THR A 65 6.77 -10.92 29.40
C THR A 65 5.29 -10.59 29.52
N MET A 66 4.64 -11.18 30.53
CA MET A 66 3.22 -10.94 30.75
C MET A 66 2.91 -9.47 31.08
N SER A 67 3.79 -8.81 31.83
CA SER A 67 3.66 -7.37 32.10
C SER A 67 3.78 -6.52 30.84
N ASP A 68 4.67 -6.91 29.91
CA ASP A 68 4.82 -6.20 28.64
C ASP A 68 3.60 -6.42 27.74
N MET A 69 3.09 -7.66 27.69
CA MET A 69 1.90 -8.02 26.93
C MET A 69 0.67 -7.26 27.41
N GLN A 70 0.46 -7.15 28.73
CA GLN A 70 -0.64 -6.37 29.29
C GLN A 70 -0.52 -4.88 28.92
N ARG A 71 0.69 -4.32 29.02
CA ARG A 71 0.96 -2.94 28.61
C ARG A 71 0.71 -2.71 27.11
N THR A 72 1.09 -3.65 26.26
CA THR A 72 0.86 -3.58 24.81
C THR A 72 -0.63 -3.51 24.46
N VAL A 73 -1.48 -4.22 25.19
CA VAL A 73 -2.94 -4.13 25.00
C VAL A 73 -3.48 -2.78 25.48
N GLU A 74 -2.90 -2.20 26.53
CA GLU A 74 -3.26 -0.87 27.04
C GLU A 74 -2.78 0.28 26.14
N GLU A 75 -1.70 0.08 25.37
CA GLU A 75 -1.10 1.09 24.48
C GLU A 75 -1.93 1.38 23.22
N GLY A 76 -2.86 0.49 22.84
CA GLY A 76 -3.80 0.73 21.74
C GLY A 76 -4.14 -0.52 20.93
N PRO A 77 -4.96 -0.37 19.88
CA PRO A 77 -5.43 -1.49 19.04
C PRO A 77 -4.35 -2.05 18.11
N ILE A 78 -3.18 -1.41 18.02
CA ILE A 78 -2.06 -1.84 17.17
C ILE A 78 -0.77 -1.78 17.98
N ASN A 79 -0.03 -2.88 18.01
CA ASN A 79 1.31 -2.91 18.60
C ASN A 79 2.34 -2.25 17.65
N VAL A 80 2.48 -0.92 17.75
CA VAL A 80 3.38 -0.14 16.88
C VAL A 80 4.84 -0.57 17.01
N LYS A 81 5.28 -1.05 18.19
CA LYS A 81 6.65 -1.53 18.39
C LYS A 81 6.92 -2.79 17.57
N LEU A 82 5.97 -3.73 17.56
CA LEU A 82 6.04 -4.93 16.72
C LEU A 82 6.02 -4.56 15.23
N ALA A 83 5.07 -3.71 14.82
CA ALA A 83 4.95 -3.25 13.43
C ALA A 83 6.25 -2.60 12.94
N LYS A 84 6.80 -1.68 13.73
CA LYS A 84 8.08 -1.01 13.45
C LYS A 84 9.23 -1.99 13.36
N SER A 85 9.31 -2.98 14.24
CA SER A 85 10.37 -4.01 14.20
C SER A 85 10.33 -4.81 12.90
N ILE A 86 9.14 -5.25 12.47
CA ILE A 86 8.95 -6.01 11.23
C ILE A 86 9.28 -5.14 10.01
N ALA A 87 8.75 -3.91 9.98
CA ALA A 87 8.99 -2.97 8.89
C ALA A 87 10.48 -2.63 8.74
N LEU A 88 11.18 -2.36 9.86
CA LEU A 88 12.61 -2.08 9.84
C LEU A 88 13.45 -3.28 9.41
N GLN A 89 13.03 -4.49 9.76
CA GLN A 89 13.72 -5.69 9.30
C GLN A 89 13.68 -5.80 7.77
N GLN A 90 12.53 -5.53 7.15
CA GLN A 90 12.37 -5.53 5.70
C GLN A 90 13.05 -4.34 5.04
N ALA A 91 12.93 -3.14 5.62
CA ALA A 91 13.56 -1.92 5.10
C ALA A 91 15.09 -1.98 5.13
N ASN A 92 15.67 -2.83 5.99
CA ASN A 92 17.11 -3.09 6.05
C ASN A 92 17.51 -4.42 5.37
N ALA A 93 16.65 -4.96 4.49
CA ALA A 93 16.98 -6.15 3.72
C ALA A 93 18.20 -5.90 2.80
N SER A 94 18.83 -6.99 2.35
CA SER A 94 19.99 -6.97 1.47
C SER A 94 19.79 -6.03 0.29
N GLY A 95 20.77 -5.16 0.04
CA GLY A 95 20.70 -4.15 -1.02
C GLY A 95 20.22 -2.77 -0.55
N SER A 96 19.75 -2.63 0.69
CA SER A 96 19.34 -1.33 1.24
C SER A 96 20.51 -0.56 1.85
N ASP A 97 20.55 0.75 1.62
CA ASP A 97 21.57 1.63 2.18
C ASP A 97 21.32 1.92 3.66
N SER A 98 22.37 1.74 4.47
CA SER A 98 22.33 2.05 5.91
C SER A 98 22.51 3.54 6.22
N ASN A 99 22.99 4.32 5.25
CA ASN A 99 23.18 5.77 5.36
C ASN A 99 23.06 6.43 3.99
N VAL A 100 22.74 7.72 3.96
CA VAL A 100 22.73 8.53 2.74
C VAL A 100 24.13 9.09 2.50
N SER A 101 24.67 8.89 1.29
CA SER A 101 25.96 9.43 0.91
C SER A 101 25.95 10.97 0.88
N ALA A 102 27.11 11.60 1.05
CA ALA A 102 27.21 13.06 0.99
C ALA A 102 26.81 13.61 -0.39
N VAL A 103 27.10 12.86 -1.46
CA VAL A 103 26.84 13.25 -2.85
C VAL A 103 25.34 13.21 -3.13
N ASP A 104 24.68 12.09 -2.82
CA ASP A 104 23.24 11.93 -3.06
C ASP A 104 22.42 12.86 -2.16
N GLY A 105 22.88 13.03 -0.91
CA GLY A 105 22.29 13.98 0.01
C GLY A 105 22.37 15.43 -0.46
N GLU A 106 23.48 15.85 -1.07
CA GLU A 106 23.59 17.19 -1.68
C GLU A 106 22.72 17.32 -2.92
N ALA A 107 22.70 16.30 -3.79
CA ALA A 107 21.89 16.30 -5.00
C ALA A 107 20.38 16.42 -4.69
N ALA A 108 19.87 15.61 -3.75
CA ALA A 108 18.46 15.63 -3.35
C ALA A 108 18.06 16.98 -2.70
N ARG A 109 18.89 17.52 -1.79
CA ARG A 109 18.63 18.83 -1.17
C ARG A 109 18.62 19.96 -2.21
N ARG A 110 19.54 19.92 -3.17
CA ARG A 110 19.57 20.89 -4.27
C ARG A 110 18.31 20.80 -5.11
N ALA A 111 17.92 19.60 -5.54
CA ALA A 111 16.70 19.37 -6.31
C ALA A 111 15.44 19.88 -5.59
N MET A 112 15.29 19.60 -4.29
CA MET A 112 14.16 20.12 -3.49
C MET A 112 14.18 21.65 -3.32
N SER A 113 15.36 22.24 -3.22
CA SER A 113 15.50 23.71 -3.17
C SER A 113 15.13 24.37 -4.50
N GLU A 114 15.56 23.79 -5.62
CA GLU A 114 15.22 24.24 -6.97
C GLU A 114 13.72 24.05 -7.27
N ALA A 115 13.15 22.91 -6.90
CA ALA A 115 11.73 22.64 -7.01
C ALA A 115 10.89 23.71 -6.31
N ASN A 116 11.27 24.12 -5.09
CA ASN A 116 10.59 25.22 -4.40
C ASN A 116 10.65 26.53 -5.19
N LEU A 117 11.81 26.89 -5.76
CA LEU A 117 11.94 28.08 -6.59
C LEU A 117 11.01 28.03 -7.81
N TRP A 118 10.88 26.86 -8.45
CA TRP A 118 10.00 26.69 -9.60
C TRP A 118 8.51 26.79 -9.20
N LEU A 119 8.14 26.20 -8.07
CA LEU A 119 6.78 26.22 -7.53
C LEU A 119 6.27 27.62 -7.18
N ASP A 120 7.16 28.55 -6.83
CA ASP A 120 6.79 29.95 -6.54
C ASP A 120 6.12 30.66 -7.74
N THR A 121 6.34 30.15 -8.96
CA THR A 121 5.68 30.69 -10.17
C THR A 121 4.38 29.99 -10.53
N ALA A 122 4.08 28.86 -9.88
CA ALA A 122 3.00 27.95 -10.26
C ALA A 122 1.91 27.79 -9.20
N CYS A 123 2.17 28.13 -7.93
CA CYS A 123 1.22 28.05 -6.82
C CYS A 123 1.40 29.22 -5.84
N GLU A 124 0.31 29.60 -5.16
CA GLU A 124 0.30 30.69 -4.16
C GLU A 124 0.76 30.24 -2.77
N PHE A 125 0.88 28.92 -2.56
CA PHE A 125 1.30 28.36 -1.29
C PHE A 125 2.79 28.60 -1.06
N ASN A 126 3.12 29.11 0.12
CA ASN A 126 4.51 29.28 0.56
C ASN A 126 5.18 27.91 0.72
N PRO A 127 6.52 27.82 0.58
CA PRO A 127 7.28 26.66 0.98
C PRO A 127 6.88 26.18 2.39
N ALA A 128 6.77 24.87 2.57
CA ALA A 128 6.52 24.29 3.87
C ALA A 128 7.65 24.68 4.87
N PRO A 129 7.32 24.90 6.15
CA PRO A 129 8.32 25.27 7.14
C PRO A 129 9.27 24.11 7.44
N GLY A 130 10.57 24.40 7.56
CA GLY A 130 11.60 23.42 7.89
C GLY A 130 12.52 23.11 6.72
N GLU A 131 13.44 22.18 6.93
CA GLU A 131 14.31 21.64 5.87
C GLU A 131 13.79 20.26 5.47
N PRO A 132 13.59 19.99 4.17
CA PRO A 132 13.21 18.66 3.70
C PRO A 132 14.28 17.61 4.05
N ASP A 133 13.82 16.42 4.44
CA ASP A 133 14.70 15.31 4.81
C ASP A 133 15.26 14.59 3.57
N VAL A 134 16.46 14.01 3.72
CA VAL A 134 16.97 13.01 2.79
C VAL A 134 17.14 11.71 3.57
N LEU A 135 16.35 10.71 3.20
CA LEU A 135 16.06 9.55 4.02
C LEU A 135 16.67 8.27 3.43
N THR A 136 16.96 7.32 4.32
CA THR A 136 17.05 5.90 3.96
C THR A 136 15.66 5.26 4.07
N ARG A 137 15.48 4.05 3.51
CA ARG A 137 14.24 3.25 3.67
C ARG A 137 13.87 3.07 5.14
N ALA A 138 14.86 2.72 5.96
CA ALA A 138 14.69 2.59 7.40
C ALA A 138 14.25 3.91 8.06
N ALA A 139 14.90 5.04 7.73
CA ALA A 139 14.53 6.35 8.28
C ALA A 139 13.10 6.77 7.88
N TRP A 140 12.67 6.43 6.67
CA TRP A 140 11.29 6.63 6.23
C TRP A 140 10.31 5.81 7.07
N VAL A 141 10.58 4.53 7.31
CA VAL A 141 9.76 3.69 8.20
C VAL A 141 9.68 4.29 9.61
N GLU A 142 10.82 4.69 10.18
CA GLU A 142 10.86 5.28 11.51
C GLU A 142 10.05 6.58 11.60
N GLY A 143 10.08 7.38 10.54
CA GLY A 143 9.41 8.66 10.45
C GLY A 143 7.90 8.57 10.24
N THR A 144 7.40 7.48 9.66
CA THR A 144 6.01 7.35 9.18
C THR A 144 5.16 6.34 9.96
N ILE A 145 5.76 5.29 10.54
CA ILE A 145 5.01 4.13 11.11
C ILE A 145 4.01 4.52 12.22
N ASP A 146 4.31 5.56 12.99
CA ASP A 146 3.40 6.06 14.03
C ASP A 146 2.10 6.63 13.42
N GLN A 147 2.23 7.38 12.33
CA GLN A 147 1.08 8.01 11.67
C GLN A 147 0.25 6.97 10.91
N TRP A 148 0.92 5.98 10.32
CA TRP A 148 0.29 4.78 9.78
C TRP A 148 -0.58 4.06 10.82
N ALA A 149 -0.03 3.78 12.01
CA ALA A 149 -0.78 3.16 13.09
C ALA A 149 -1.97 4.04 13.53
N LYS A 150 -1.80 5.37 13.55
CA LYS A 150 -2.89 6.30 13.85
C LYS A 150 -4.04 6.21 12.85
N PHE A 151 -3.74 6.09 11.55
CA PHE A 151 -4.75 5.94 10.51
C PHE A 151 -5.44 4.57 10.54
N ALA A 152 -4.69 3.51 10.84
CA ALA A 152 -5.21 2.15 10.91
C ALA A 152 -5.99 1.85 12.21
N ALA A 153 -5.70 2.57 13.30
CA ALA A 153 -6.23 2.30 14.63
C ALA A 153 -7.78 2.24 14.71
N PRO A 154 -8.55 3.17 14.11
CA PRO A 154 -10.01 3.10 14.16
C PRO A 154 -10.57 1.83 13.53
N VAL A 155 -9.96 1.36 12.44
CA VAL A 155 -10.37 0.13 11.74
C VAL A 155 -10.06 -1.08 12.60
N ALA A 156 -8.83 -1.14 13.14
CA ALA A 156 -8.42 -2.22 14.03
C ALA A 156 -9.30 -2.32 15.28
N GLU A 157 -9.63 -1.17 15.89
CA GLU A 157 -10.54 -1.09 17.03
C GLU A 157 -11.94 -1.62 16.69
N SER A 158 -12.54 -1.14 15.60
CA SER A 158 -13.89 -1.58 15.21
C SER A 158 -13.95 -3.06 14.83
N MET A 159 -12.89 -3.60 14.21
CA MET A 159 -12.83 -5.01 13.83
C MET A 159 -12.64 -5.91 15.06
N ASN A 160 -11.83 -5.49 16.02
CA ASN A 160 -11.67 -6.16 17.32
C ASN A 160 -12.98 -6.18 18.11
N ASP A 161 -13.69 -5.06 18.16
CA ASP A 161 -14.98 -4.95 18.86
C ASP A 161 -16.06 -5.80 18.19
N ALA A 162 -16.11 -5.80 16.86
CA ALA A 162 -17.03 -6.66 16.11
C ALA A 162 -16.76 -8.14 16.40
N LEU A 163 -15.50 -8.60 16.34
CA LEU A 163 -15.12 -9.98 16.62
C LEU A 163 -15.41 -10.39 18.08
N ALA A 164 -15.17 -9.50 19.03
CA ALA A 164 -15.50 -9.72 20.44
C ALA A 164 -17.02 -9.85 20.67
N SER A 165 -17.82 -9.06 19.96
CA SER A 165 -19.29 -9.16 19.99
C SER A 165 -19.77 -10.50 19.44
N VAL A 166 -19.24 -10.92 18.28
CA VAL A 166 -19.54 -12.23 17.66
C VAL A 166 -19.32 -13.38 18.64
N ILE A 167 -18.16 -13.39 19.28
CA ILE A 167 -17.79 -14.46 20.23
C ILE A 167 -18.68 -14.39 21.47
N SER A 168 -18.96 -13.19 21.98
CA SER A 168 -19.83 -13.03 23.15
C SER A 168 -21.27 -13.49 22.86
N GLU A 169 -21.78 -13.26 21.66
CA GLU A 169 -23.12 -13.69 21.24
C GLU A 169 -23.23 -15.21 21.02
N ARG A 170 -22.19 -15.83 20.44
CA ARG A 170 -22.13 -17.28 20.15
C ARG A 170 -21.68 -18.13 21.35
N LEU A 171 -20.61 -17.72 22.03
CA LEU A 171 -20.02 -18.43 23.18
C LEU A 171 -20.57 -17.93 24.52
N GLY A 172 -21.00 -16.67 24.67
CA GLY A 172 -21.51 -16.16 25.95
C GLY A 172 -22.80 -16.83 26.42
N GLY A 173 -23.62 -17.36 25.50
CA GLY A 173 -24.76 -18.23 25.83
C GLY A 173 -24.37 -19.65 26.24
N MET A 174 -23.16 -20.10 25.88
CA MET A 174 -22.62 -21.44 26.18
C MET A 174 -21.67 -21.43 27.40
N LEU A 175 -21.11 -20.26 27.74
CA LEU A 175 -20.20 -19.98 28.86
C LEU A 175 -20.91 -19.32 30.07
N GLY A 176 -22.24 -19.39 30.15
CA GLY A 176 -23.05 -18.52 31.02
C GLY A 176 -22.59 -18.38 32.47
N ASP A 177 -22.57 -17.14 32.98
CA ASP A 177 -22.54 -16.68 34.39
C ASP A 177 -21.75 -17.48 35.44
N GLY A 178 -20.74 -18.25 35.03
CA GLY A 178 -19.93 -19.09 35.90
C GLY A 178 -18.46 -18.94 35.57
N GLU A 179 -17.63 -18.81 36.60
CA GLU A 179 -16.17 -18.74 36.57
C GLU A 179 -15.47 -20.00 35.97
N GLY A 180 -16.07 -20.72 35.03
CA GLY A 180 -15.62 -22.04 34.61
C GLY A 180 -15.66 -22.27 33.10
N GLU A 181 -14.59 -22.91 32.62
CA GLU A 181 -14.59 -23.80 31.43
C GLU A 181 -14.22 -23.24 30.05
N ILE A 182 -13.26 -22.31 29.96
CA ILE A 182 -12.36 -22.26 28.78
C ILE A 182 -11.08 -23.07 29.04
N ALA A 183 -10.74 -23.27 30.31
CA ALA A 183 -9.67 -24.17 30.74
C ALA A 183 -9.87 -25.62 30.24
N GLY A 184 -11.10 -26.04 29.92
CA GLY A 184 -11.42 -27.41 29.52
C GLY A 184 -11.13 -27.75 28.04
N MET A 185 -11.14 -26.77 27.13
CA MET A 185 -11.00 -27.03 25.69
C MET A 185 -9.54 -27.02 25.20
N PHE A 186 -8.65 -26.32 25.94
CA PHE A 186 -7.20 -26.30 25.71
C PHE A 186 -6.40 -27.17 26.69
N ALA A 187 -7.07 -27.84 27.63
CA ALA A 187 -6.43 -28.82 28.51
C ALA A 187 -6.30 -30.17 27.78
N GLY A 188 -5.12 -30.43 27.22
CA GLY A 188 -4.64 -31.81 27.10
C GLY A 188 -4.58 -32.49 28.48
N PRO A 189 -4.17 -33.77 28.57
CA PRO A 189 -4.09 -34.50 29.85
C PRO A 189 -3.16 -33.86 30.91
N VAL A 190 -2.46 -32.77 30.57
CA VAL A 190 -1.67 -31.94 31.48
C VAL A 190 -2.31 -30.55 31.58
N PRO A 191 -2.79 -30.11 32.76
CA PRO A 191 -3.30 -28.76 32.95
C PRO A 191 -2.15 -27.75 32.88
N ILE A 192 -2.06 -27.03 31.76
CA ILE A 192 -1.20 -25.86 31.64
C ILE A 192 -1.87 -24.72 32.43
N PRO A 193 -1.23 -24.12 33.45
CA PRO A 193 -1.83 -23.03 34.20
C PRO A 193 -1.99 -21.80 33.30
N ILE A 194 -3.23 -21.49 32.89
CA ILE A 194 -3.56 -20.24 32.20
C ILE A 194 -3.60 -19.11 33.27
N PRO A 195 -2.77 -18.06 33.15
CA PRO A 195 -2.72 -16.97 34.13
C PRO A 195 -4.07 -16.23 34.28
N ASP A 196 -4.36 -15.69 35.46
CA ASP A 196 -5.67 -15.11 35.81
C ASP A 196 -6.14 -13.99 34.86
N GLY A 197 -5.24 -13.17 34.32
CA GLY A 197 -5.57 -12.10 33.35
C GLY A 197 -5.82 -12.57 31.92
N MET A 198 -5.55 -13.85 31.63
CA MET A 198 -5.70 -14.50 30.32
C MET A 198 -6.85 -15.52 30.34
N LYS A 199 -7.60 -15.56 31.45
CA LYS A 199 -8.85 -16.30 31.58
C LYS A 199 -10.02 -15.62 30.86
N ASP A 200 -9.88 -14.33 30.56
CA ASP A 200 -10.85 -13.60 29.76
C ASP A 200 -10.60 -13.84 28.26
N PRO A 201 -11.47 -14.59 27.57
CA PRO A 201 -11.34 -14.86 26.14
C PRO A 201 -11.34 -13.57 25.31
N ALA A 202 -12.01 -12.50 25.77
CA ALA A 202 -12.03 -11.24 25.06
C ALA A 202 -10.65 -10.57 25.06
N GLN A 203 -9.91 -10.65 26.18
CA GLN A 203 -8.57 -10.08 26.30
C GLN A 203 -7.55 -10.83 25.43
N LEU A 204 -7.65 -12.16 25.38
CA LEU A 204 -6.85 -13.00 24.48
C LEU A 204 -7.10 -12.67 23.01
N MET A 205 -8.37 -12.54 22.61
CA MET A 205 -8.72 -12.20 21.24
C MET A 205 -8.25 -10.79 20.87
N LYS A 206 -8.38 -9.82 21.77
CA LYS A 206 -7.83 -8.46 21.55
C LYS A 206 -6.32 -8.47 21.36
N LEU A 207 -5.59 -9.23 22.18
CA LEU A 207 -4.14 -9.37 22.00
C LEU A 207 -3.78 -9.98 20.64
N LEU A 208 -4.46 -11.06 20.24
CA LEU A 208 -4.25 -11.71 18.95
C LEU A 208 -4.59 -10.78 17.78
N GLY A 209 -5.71 -10.07 17.87
CA GLY A 209 -6.12 -9.05 16.89
C GLY A 209 -5.09 -7.94 16.77
N ASN A 210 -4.70 -7.31 17.88
CA ASN A 210 -3.70 -6.23 17.91
C ASN A 210 -2.35 -6.67 17.33
N THR A 211 -1.96 -7.93 17.58
CA THR A 211 -0.71 -8.50 17.06
C THR A 211 -0.80 -8.77 15.55
N SER A 212 -1.93 -9.30 15.07
CA SER A 212 -2.16 -9.54 13.64
C SER A 212 -2.14 -8.24 12.84
N PHE A 213 -2.84 -7.20 13.31
CA PHE A 213 -2.81 -5.88 12.68
C PHE A 213 -1.41 -5.27 12.69
N ALA A 214 -0.66 -5.42 13.79
CA ALA A 214 0.72 -4.94 13.84
C ALA A 214 1.64 -5.65 12.85
N MET A 215 1.48 -6.97 12.66
CA MET A 215 2.22 -7.70 11.64
C MET A 215 1.88 -7.20 10.24
N GLN A 216 0.59 -7.14 9.90
CA GLN A 216 0.13 -6.65 8.59
C GLN A 216 0.65 -5.24 8.30
N LEU A 217 0.54 -4.33 9.27
CA LEU A 217 1.06 -2.97 9.14
C LEU A 217 2.59 -2.96 8.96
N GLY A 218 3.30 -3.79 9.72
CA GLY A 218 4.75 -3.91 9.62
C GLY A 218 5.21 -4.40 8.25
N HIS A 219 4.56 -5.44 7.71
CA HIS A 219 4.84 -5.94 6.36
C HIS A 219 4.51 -4.89 5.29
N ALA A 220 3.35 -4.24 5.38
CA ALA A 220 2.95 -3.22 4.42
C ALA A 220 3.94 -2.04 4.40
N ALA A 221 4.30 -1.50 5.57
CA ALA A 221 5.26 -0.40 5.66
C ALA A 221 6.68 -0.81 5.24
N GLY A 222 7.09 -2.05 5.54
CA GLY A 222 8.37 -2.61 5.11
C GLY A 222 8.48 -2.70 3.59
N ASN A 223 7.50 -3.30 2.93
CA ASN A 223 7.44 -3.41 1.48
C ASN A 223 7.39 -2.03 0.80
N LEU A 224 6.49 -1.15 1.27
CA LEU A 224 6.35 0.21 0.73
C LEU A 224 7.65 1.00 0.81
N SER A 225 8.49 0.78 1.82
CA SER A 225 9.77 1.49 1.94
C SER A 225 10.73 1.25 0.76
N HIS A 226 10.55 0.18 -0.01
CA HIS A 226 11.32 -0.11 -1.23
C HIS A 226 10.73 0.51 -2.50
N GLU A 227 9.46 0.91 -2.47
CA GLU A 227 8.73 1.41 -3.64
C GLU A 227 8.60 2.93 -3.65
N VAL A 228 8.52 3.54 -2.48
CA VAL A 228 8.18 4.96 -2.35
C VAL A 228 9.40 5.85 -2.57
N HIS A 229 9.21 6.95 -3.27
CA HIS A 229 10.26 7.90 -3.60
C HIS A 229 10.37 9.00 -2.53
N GLY A 230 9.25 9.37 -1.92
CA GLY A 230 9.17 10.41 -0.91
C GLY A 230 8.17 10.14 0.21
N SER A 231 7.88 11.19 0.98
CA SER A 231 6.99 11.10 2.13
C SER A 231 5.51 11.26 1.80
N PHE A 232 5.19 11.68 0.56
CA PHE A 232 3.83 11.94 0.10
C PHE A 232 3.36 11.03 -1.04
N ASP A 233 4.13 9.99 -1.43
CA ASP A 233 3.77 9.06 -2.51
C ASP A 233 2.42 8.34 -2.31
N GLN A 234 1.93 8.28 -1.07
CA GLN A 234 0.63 7.72 -0.72
C GLN A 234 -0.51 8.75 -0.84
N GLY A 235 -0.21 9.98 -1.23
CA GLY A 235 -1.13 11.12 -1.29
C GLY A 235 -1.61 11.60 0.08
N ILE A 236 -0.88 11.28 1.17
CA ILE A 236 -1.15 11.72 2.55
C ILE A 236 0.15 12.09 3.28
N ALA A 237 0.06 13.02 4.25
CA ALA A 237 1.21 13.46 5.04
C ALA A 237 1.53 12.48 6.17
N LEU A 238 2.49 11.59 5.94
CA LEU A 238 2.87 10.56 6.93
C LEU A 238 4.07 10.96 7.80
N LEU A 239 5.01 11.73 7.24
CA LEU A 239 6.21 12.16 7.96
C LEU A 239 5.89 13.30 8.93
N LYS A 240 6.55 13.30 10.10
CA LYS A 240 6.40 14.37 11.10
C LYS A 240 6.95 15.72 10.62
N ASN A 241 7.93 15.71 9.72
CA ASN A 241 8.49 16.90 9.12
C ASN A 241 7.56 17.40 8.00
N PRO A 242 6.92 18.58 8.15
CA PRO A 242 5.99 19.09 7.14
C PRO A 242 6.68 19.51 5.84
N ALA A 243 8.01 19.67 5.84
CA ALA A 243 8.79 19.93 4.64
C ALA A 243 8.96 18.67 3.75
N GLY A 244 8.52 17.50 4.22
CA GLY A 244 8.65 16.24 3.50
C GLY A 244 10.08 15.71 3.44
N GLY A 245 10.32 14.75 2.56
CA GLY A 245 11.64 14.22 2.30
C GLY A 245 11.66 13.12 1.25
N LEU A 246 12.81 12.94 0.61
CA LEU A 246 13.03 11.93 -0.43
C LEU A 246 13.87 10.77 0.09
N ILE A 247 13.59 9.56 -0.39
CA ILE A 247 14.46 8.40 -0.22
C ILE A 247 15.47 8.39 -1.37
N ALA A 248 16.70 8.82 -1.09
CA ALA A 248 17.73 9.04 -2.12
C ALA A 248 18.04 7.78 -2.95
N GLN A 249 18.12 6.63 -2.28
CA GLN A 249 18.34 5.34 -2.94
C GLN A 249 17.21 5.03 -3.93
N ASN A 250 15.95 5.17 -3.50
CA ASN A 250 14.79 4.83 -4.34
C ASN A 250 14.68 5.76 -5.54
N ALA A 251 14.97 7.06 -5.38
CA ALA A 251 14.99 7.99 -6.51
C ALA A 251 16.04 7.60 -7.58
N THR A 252 17.21 7.12 -7.14
CA THR A 252 18.30 6.65 -8.01
C THR A 252 17.92 5.36 -8.72
N GLU A 253 17.38 4.39 -7.99
CA GLU A 253 16.92 3.11 -8.54
C GLU A 253 15.76 3.31 -9.51
N TYR A 254 14.83 4.22 -9.21
CA TYR A 254 13.74 4.61 -10.09
C TYR A 254 14.29 5.16 -11.41
N ALA A 255 15.21 6.11 -11.36
CA ALA A 255 15.83 6.66 -12.57
C ALA A 255 16.57 5.59 -13.41
N ALA A 256 17.16 4.59 -12.78
CA ALA A 256 17.78 3.46 -13.48
C ALA A 256 16.72 2.58 -14.17
N MET A 257 15.64 2.26 -13.46
CA MET A 257 14.51 1.47 -13.97
C MET A 257 13.82 2.15 -15.15
N LEU A 258 13.54 3.46 -15.09
CA LEU A 258 12.94 4.20 -16.21
C LEU A 258 13.79 4.14 -17.50
N ASN A 259 15.09 3.87 -17.36
CA ASN A 259 16.04 3.74 -18.46
C ASN A 259 16.36 2.28 -18.84
N GLY A 260 15.54 1.31 -18.39
CA GLY A 260 15.66 -0.11 -18.68
C GLY A 260 16.90 -0.79 -18.09
N LYS A 261 17.45 -0.25 -16.99
CA LYS A 261 18.52 -0.91 -16.24
C LYS A 261 17.90 -1.73 -15.11
N THR A 262 18.40 -2.95 -14.90
CA THR A 262 18.00 -3.72 -13.73
C THR A 262 18.57 -3.10 -12.45
N PRO A 263 17.91 -3.26 -11.28
CA PRO A 263 18.42 -2.77 -10.00
C PRO A 263 19.86 -3.23 -9.69
N SER A 264 20.25 -4.41 -10.18
CA SER A 264 21.62 -4.94 -10.01
C SER A 264 22.69 -4.17 -10.78
N ASP A 265 22.33 -3.51 -11.89
CA ASP A 265 23.27 -2.73 -12.70
C ASP A 265 23.59 -1.37 -12.06
N ALA A 266 22.65 -0.80 -11.29
CA ALA A 266 22.80 0.50 -10.63
C ALA A 266 23.87 0.50 -9.52
N GLN A 267 23.95 -0.59 -8.75
CA GLN A 267 24.93 -0.76 -7.65
C GLN A 267 26.38 -0.93 -8.14
N SER A 268 26.57 -1.43 -9.36
CA SER A 268 27.90 -1.63 -9.97
C SER A 268 28.55 -0.33 -10.49
N ALA A 269 27.75 0.68 -10.81
CA ALA A 269 28.24 1.96 -11.34
C ALA A 269 28.83 2.86 -10.25
N ALA A 270 28.26 2.84 -9.03
CA ALA A 270 28.74 3.63 -7.89
C ALA A 270 30.09 3.13 -7.32
N SER A 271 30.44 1.86 -7.57
CA SER A 271 31.65 1.22 -7.04
C SER A 271 32.86 1.27 -8.00
N ALA A 272 32.68 1.79 -9.22
CA ALA A 272 33.73 1.80 -10.25
C ALA A 272 34.75 2.95 -10.11
N ASP A 273 34.42 4.04 -9.38
CA ASP A 273 35.25 5.25 -9.33
C ASP A 273 36.23 5.34 -8.15
N ASP A 274 36.24 4.38 -7.19
CA ASP A 274 37.08 4.47 -5.98
C ASP A 274 38.13 3.37 -5.83
N ALA A 275 38.65 2.85 -6.95
CA ALA A 275 39.72 1.86 -6.93
C ALA A 275 41.13 2.50 -6.96
N SER A 276 41.52 3.22 -5.90
CA SER A 276 42.94 3.48 -5.62
C SER A 276 43.22 3.90 -4.18
N THR A 277 43.32 2.95 -3.25
CA THR A 277 44.52 2.80 -2.40
C THR A 277 44.47 1.52 -1.57
N THR A 278 45.52 0.72 -1.72
CA THR A 278 45.79 -0.51 -0.96
C THR A 278 46.27 -0.20 0.46
N ALA A 279 45.64 -0.78 1.47
CA ALA A 279 46.34 -1.12 2.72
C ALA A 279 45.70 -2.33 3.42
N SER A 280 46.44 -3.42 3.32
CA SER A 280 46.26 -4.71 3.99
C SER A 280 46.14 -4.60 5.52
N GLY A 281 45.25 -5.42 6.10
CA GLY A 281 45.28 -5.70 7.54
C GLY A 281 44.02 -6.37 8.10
N ASN A 282 43.70 -7.59 7.67
CA ASN A 282 42.81 -8.48 8.43
C ASN A 282 43.69 -9.24 9.45
N PRO A 283 43.23 -9.60 10.68
CA PRO A 283 42.33 -10.75 10.78
C PRO A 283 41.40 -10.77 12.03
N ILE A 284 40.09 -10.87 11.84
CA ILE A 284 39.23 -11.72 12.71
C ILE A 284 38.23 -12.44 11.79
N GLY A 285 38.37 -13.76 11.70
CA GLY A 285 37.58 -14.59 10.81
C GLY A 285 36.16 -14.84 11.34
N PHE A 286 35.17 -14.27 10.65
CA PHE A 286 33.85 -14.87 10.52
C PHE A 286 33.76 -15.47 9.12
N THR A 287 33.70 -16.80 9.04
CA THR A 287 33.43 -17.51 7.80
C THR A 287 31.93 -17.38 7.50
N SER A 288 31.60 -16.62 6.45
CA SER A 288 30.32 -16.65 5.78
C SER A 288 30.02 -18.07 5.30
N ALA A 289 29.06 -18.73 5.93
CA ALA A 289 28.44 -19.93 5.39
C ALA A 289 27.27 -19.48 4.49
N GLN A 290 27.32 -19.89 3.22
CA GLN A 290 26.21 -19.78 2.28
C GLN A 290 24.98 -20.45 2.90
N THR A 291 23.94 -19.66 3.09
CA THR A 291 22.64 -20.09 3.59
C THR A 291 21.84 -20.70 2.43
N PRO A 292 21.23 -21.88 2.58
CA PRO A 292 20.05 -22.24 1.81
C PRO A 292 18.81 -21.81 2.61
N ALA A 293 18.08 -20.85 2.06
CA ALA A 293 16.81 -20.32 2.56
C ALA A 293 15.64 -21.24 2.19
N MET A 294 14.50 -21.09 2.87
CA MET A 294 13.18 -21.26 2.25
C MET A 294 13.22 -20.59 0.87
N THR A 295 12.78 -21.32 -0.15
CA THR A 295 13.12 -20.99 -1.54
C THR A 295 12.82 -19.53 -1.82
N THR A 296 13.90 -18.77 -2.00
CA THR A 296 13.97 -17.42 -2.56
C THR A 296 13.20 -17.25 -3.86
N GLU A 297 12.56 -18.30 -4.37
CA GLU A 297 11.76 -18.31 -5.58
C GLU A 297 10.36 -17.73 -5.35
N ASP A 298 9.66 -17.91 -4.23
CA ASP A 298 8.26 -17.43 -4.13
C ASP A 298 8.15 -15.94 -3.77
N ALA A 299 8.96 -15.46 -2.83
CA ALA A 299 9.03 -14.03 -2.51
C ALA A 299 9.71 -13.22 -3.64
N ASN A 300 10.79 -13.73 -4.26
CA ASN A 300 11.29 -13.11 -5.49
C ASN A 300 10.36 -13.34 -6.68
N ALA A 301 9.54 -14.39 -6.75
CA ALA A 301 8.64 -14.56 -7.89
C ALA A 301 7.56 -13.50 -7.85
N GLN A 302 7.02 -13.18 -6.68
CA GLN A 302 6.02 -12.11 -6.58
C GLN A 302 6.64 -10.75 -6.89
N ASP A 303 7.83 -10.45 -6.33
CA ASP A 303 8.57 -9.23 -6.64
C ASP A 303 9.05 -9.18 -8.10
N ALA A 304 9.52 -10.28 -8.68
CA ALA A 304 10.02 -10.35 -10.06
C ALA A 304 8.89 -10.40 -11.10
N GLU A 305 7.74 -11.01 -10.79
CA GLU A 305 6.54 -10.96 -11.62
C GLU A 305 5.99 -9.55 -11.63
N LEU A 306 5.97 -8.87 -10.48
CA LEU A 306 5.53 -7.48 -10.38
C LEU A 306 6.53 -6.55 -11.09
N ASN A 307 7.83 -6.78 -10.94
CA ASN A 307 8.88 -6.06 -11.68
C ASN A 307 8.80 -6.35 -13.19
N ALA A 308 8.48 -7.58 -13.60
CA ALA A 308 8.31 -7.93 -15.01
C ALA A 308 7.03 -7.33 -15.62
N GLN A 309 5.92 -7.29 -14.86
CA GLN A 309 4.68 -6.61 -15.25
C GLN A 309 4.90 -5.10 -15.37
N PHE A 310 5.66 -4.54 -14.43
CA PHE A 310 6.08 -3.14 -14.46
C PHE A 310 6.94 -2.85 -15.69
N GLU A 311 8.04 -3.59 -15.90
CA GLU A 311 8.89 -3.49 -17.09
C GLU A 311 8.09 -3.66 -18.40
N ALA A 312 7.16 -4.62 -18.47
CA ALA A 312 6.30 -4.80 -19.63
C ALA A 312 5.37 -3.61 -19.88
N ALA A 313 4.83 -2.97 -18.84
CA ALA A 313 3.98 -1.78 -18.97
C ALA A 313 4.72 -0.53 -19.45
N PHE A 314 6.05 -0.51 -19.30
CA PHE A 314 6.93 0.57 -19.78
C PHE A 314 7.72 0.21 -21.04
N ALA A 315 7.70 -1.05 -21.50
CA ALA A 315 8.42 -1.52 -22.68
C ALA A 315 8.04 -0.79 -23.99
N ASP A 316 6.79 -0.30 -24.08
CA ASP A 316 6.31 0.47 -25.23
C ASP A 316 6.90 1.89 -25.30
N PHE A 317 7.49 2.38 -24.20
CA PHE A 317 8.20 3.66 -24.14
C PHE A 317 9.66 3.49 -24.55
N ASN A 318 9.87 2.94 -25.74
CA ASN A 318 11.18 2.86 -26.36
C ASN A 318 11.56 4.22 -26.97
N THR A 319 11.58 5.27 -26.14
CA THR A 319 12.27 6.52 -26.51
C THR A 319 13.75 6.19 -26.55
N THR A 320 14.38 6.40 -27.71
CA THR A 320 15.82 6.12 -27.89
C THR A 320 16.70 7.01 -26.97
N GLU A 321 16.11 8.03 -26.36
CA GLU A 321 16.74 8.99 -25.48
C GLU A 321 16.56 8.60 -24.00
N LYS A 322 17.67 8.52 -23.27
CA LYS A 322 17.70 8.23 -21.84
C LYS A 322 17.34 9.49 -21.05
N ILE A 323 16.47 9.36 -20.06
CA ILE A 323 16.15 10.45 -19.15
C ILE A 323 17.31 10.62 -18.16
N PRO A 324 17.90 11.82 -18.02
CA PRO A 324 18.94 12.08 -17.03
C PRO A 324 18.45 11.83 -15.61
N GLU A 325 19.25 11.15 -14.80
CA GLU A 325 18.94 10.87 -13.38
C GLU A 325 18.65 12.14 -12.58
N SER A 326 19.41 13.21 -12.82
CA SER A 326 19.17 14.52 -12.21
C SER A 326 17.80 15.09 -12.57
N GLU A 327 17.29 14.79 -13.76
CA GLU A 327 15.97 15.27 -14.19
C GLU A 327 14.84 14.49 -13.49
N VAL A 328 15.00 13.17 -13.36
CA VAL A 328 14.09 12.32 -12.56
C VAL A 328 14.05 12.79 -11.11
N LEU A 329 15.22 13.03 -10.51
CA LEU A 329 15.32 13.53 -9.13
C LEU A 329 14.65 14.90 -8.97
N SER A 330 14.85 15.83 -9.91
CA SER A 330 14.17 17.14 -9.89
C SER A 330 12.66 17.02 -10.05
N PHE A 331 12.18 16.07 -10.85
CA PHE A 331 10.75 15.80 -11.00
C PHE A 331 10.12 15.22 -9.72
N LEU A 332 10.77 14.24 -9.09
CA LEU A 332 10.35 13.67 -7.81
C LEU A 332 10.36 14.73 -6.70
N ALA A 333 11.41 15.55 -6.65
CA ALA A 333 11.50 16.69 -5.75
C ALA A 333 10.36 17.71 -5.98
N LEU A 334 9.98 17.94 -7.24
CA LEU A 334 8.89 18.85 -7.57
C LEU A 334 7.53 18.34 -7.07
N GLN A 335 7.27 17.04 -7.19
CA GLN A 335 6.08 16.40 -6.63
C GLN A 335 6.07 16.46 -5.10
N GLU A 336 7.18 16.10 -4.46
CA GLU A 336 7.32 16.09 -3.00
C GLU A 336 7.09 17.50 -2.43
N MET A 337 7.70 18.53 -3.03
CA MET A 337 7.55 19.91 -2.57
C MET A 337 6.16 20.48 -2.84
N ALA A 338 5.48 20.07 -3.92
CA ALA A 338 4.09 20.46 -4.15
C ALA A 338 3.16 19.92 -3.05
N HIS A 339 3.30 18.65 -2.69
CA HIS A 339 2.56 18.06 -1.57
C HIS A 339 2.87 18.76 -0.24
N ALA A 340 4.16 18.97 0.06
CA ALA A 340 4.59 19.64 1.28
C ALA A 340 3.91 21.02 1.42
N ARG A 341 3.88 21.82 0.34
CA ARG A 341 3.22 23.12 0.31
C ARG A 341 1.72 23.02 0.57
N LEU A 342 1.04 22.06 -0.07
CA LEU A 342 -0.39 21.84 0.11
C LEU A 342 -0.71 21.49 1.57
N TYR A 343 -0.06 20.47 2.14
CA TYR A 343 -0.32 20.03 3.50
C TYR A 343 0.06 21.06 4.56
N ALA A 344 1.14 21.83 4.34
CA ALA A 344 1.50 22.94 5.23
C ALA A 344 0.51 24.11 5.17
N SER A 345 -0.11 24.34 4.01
CA SER A 345 -1.01 25.48 3.77
C SER A 345 -2.48 25.17 4.07
N VAL A 346 -2.86 23.89 4.16
CA VAL A 346 -4.25 23.44 4.29
C VAL A 346 -4.45 22.62 5.58
N PRO A 347 -4.60 23.27 6.76
CA PRO A 347 -4.62 22.58 8.05
C PRO A 347 -5.81 21.64 8.27
N TRP A 348 -6.89 21.78 7.49
CA TRP A 348 -8.08 20.93 7.61
C TRP A 348 -7.95 19.60 6.85
N LEU A 349 -6.98 19.49 5.93
CA LEU A 349 -6.87 18.36 5.00
C LEU A 349 -6.62 17.03 5.73
N MET A 350 -5.60 16.98 6.60
CA MET A 350 -5.29 15.78 7.39
C MET A 350 -6.43 15.40 8.35
N PRO A 351 -7.01 16.31 9.15
CA PRO A 351 -8.20 16.02 9.96
C PRO A 351 -9.38 15.48 9.15
N ARG A 352 -9.54 15.90 7.88
CA ARG A 352 -10.61 15.39 7.01
C ARG A 352 -10.37 13.94 6.61
N PHE A 353 -9.14 13.56 6.25
CA PHE A 353 -8.77 12.16 6.02
C PHE A 353 -9.04 11.30 7.25
N GLU A 354 -8.59 11.74 8.44
CA GLU A 354 -8.82 11.05 9.71
C GLU A 354 -10.33 10.88 10.00
N ALA A 355 -11.14 11.92 9.75
CA ALA A 355 -12.57 11.88 9.96
C ALA A 355 -13.30 10.91 9.00
N LEU A 356 -12.86 10.83 7.74
CA LEU A 356 -13.44 9.91 6.75
C LEU A 356 -13.11 8.45 7.09
N ILE A 357 -11.86 8.17 7.47
CA ILE A 357 -11.44 6.84 7.94
C ILE A 357 -12.20 6.45 9.21
N GLY A 358 -12.35 7.36 10.17
CA GLY A 358 -13.16 7.11 11.36
C GLY A 358 -14.66 6.94 11.08
N LYS A 359 -15.20 7.59 10.04
CA LYS A 359 -16.58 7.36 9.57
C LYS A 359 -16.73 5.97 8.97
N TYR A 360 -15.79 5.54 8.12
CA TYR A 360 -15.77 4.20 7.54
C TYR A 360 -15.65 3.13 8.64
N ALA A 361 -14.69 3.28 9.55
CA ALA A 361 -14.41 2.31 10.60
C ALA A 361 -15.63 2.05 11.50
N ARG A 362 -16.37 3.10 11.91
CA ARG A 362 -17.59 2.94 12.72
C ARG A 362 -18.69 2.11 12.08
N GLY A 363 -18.68 1.98 10.75
CA GLY A 363 -19.66 1.18 10.03
C GLY A 363 -19.29 -0.30 9.91
N ILE A 364 -18.09 -0.70 10.35
CA ILE A 364 -17.61 -2.09 10.21
C ILE A 364 -18.47 -3.01 11.08
N SER A 365 -19.18 -3.92 10.42
CA SER A 365 -19.96 -4.99 11.02
C SER A 365 -19.59 -6.31 10.36
N ILE A 366 -19.52 -7.37 11.17
CA ILE A 366 -19.16 -8.71 10.72
C ILE A 366 -20.45 -9.49 10.43
N ASP A 367 -20.52 -10.15 9.27
CA ASP A 367 -21.65 -11.02 8.93
C ASP A 367 -21.48 -12.36 9.63
N LEU A 368 -22.20 -12.52 10.74
CA LEU A 368 -22.20 -13.74 11.54
C LEU A 368 -22.68 -14.96 10.77
N ASP A 369 -23.64 -14.78 9.87
CA ASP A 369 -24.26 -15.87 9.14
C ASP A 369 -23.33 -16.32 8.00
N ALA A 370 -22.67 -15.38 7.32
CA ALA A 370 -21.65 -15.71 6.31
C ALA A 370 -20.40 -16.35 6.92
N MET A 371 -19.96 -15.91 8.10
CA MET A 371 -18.87 -16.56 8.85
C MET A 371 -19.20 -18.00 9.21
N GLU A 372 -20.43 -18.27 9.64
CA GLU A 372 -20.87 -19.63 9.97
C GLU A 372 -20.94 -20.54 8.74
N GLU A 373 -21.44 -20.03 7.61
CA GLU A 373 -21.47 -20.78 6.35
C GLU A 373 -20.04 -21.14 5.88
N GLN A 374 -19.10 -20.19 5.93
CA GLN A 374 -17.69 -20.45 5.60
C GLN A 374 -17.01 -21.41 6.58
N LEU A 375 -17.24 -21.27 7.89
CA LEU A 375 -16.69 -22.19 8.89
C LEU A 375 -17.26 -23.59 8.71
N ARG A 376 -18.54 -23.71 8.34
CA ARG A 376 -19.20 -24.99 8.06
C ARG A 376 -18.64 -25.65 6.80
N ASP A 377 -18.39 -24.86 5.76
CA ASP A 377 -17.75 -25.32 4.53
C ASP A 377 -16.28 -25.73 4.77
N ALA A 378 -15.51 -24.94 5.55
CA ALA A 378 -14.14 -25.26 5.92
C ALA A 378 -14.05 -26.50 6.82
N THR A 379 -14.98 -26.68 7.77
CA THR A 379 -15.06 -27.89 8.61
C THR A 379 -15.42 -29.14 7.79
N SER A 380 -16.12 -28.96 6.66
CA SER A 380 -16.39 -30.04 5.71
C SER A 380 -15.17 -30.41 4.86
N MET A 381 -14.18 -29.51 4.77
CA MET A 381 -12.95 -29.64 4.01
C MET A 381 -11.73 -29.75 4.95
N ASP A 382 -11.56 -30.93 5.54
CA ASP A 382 -10.34 -31.39 6.22
C ASP A 382 -9.95 -30.67 7.54
N PRO A 383 -9.97 -31.33 8.71
CA PRO A 383 -9.68 -30.70 10.01
C PRO A 383 -8.25 -30.12 10.19
N GLU A 384 -7.30 -30.38 9.29
CA GLU A 384 -5.98 -29.72 9.29
C GLU A 384 -5.98 -28.32 8.64
N SER A 385 -7.02 -27.95 7.86
CA SER A 385 -7.08 -26.70 7.08
C SER A 385 -7.54 -25.47 7.89
N ILE A 386 -8.03 -25.68 9.12
CA ILE A 386 -8.64 -24.64 9.97
C ILE A 386 -7.65 -23.52 10.33
N SER A 387 -6.35 -23.83 10.38
CA SER A 387 -5.30 -22.85 10.78
C SER A 387 -5.07 -21.72 9.76
N GLY A 388 -5.58 -21.82 8.53
CA GLY A 388 -5.40 -20.82 7.47
C GLY A 388 -6.67 -20.38 6.73
N ALA A 389 -7.86 -20.89 7.08
CA ALA A 389 -9.07 -20.74 6.25
C ALA A 389 -9.94 -19.51 6.58
N VAL A 390 -9.72 -18.79 7.68
CA VAL A 390 -10.54 -17.62 8.03
C VAL A 390 -9.87 -16.35 7.51
N ASN A 391 -10.06 -16.07 6.22
CA ASN A 391 -9.71 -14.78 5.64
C ASN A 391 -10.75 -13.75 6.10
N LEU A 392 -10.52 -13.13 7.26
CA LEU A 392 -11.41 -12.14 7.90
C LEU A 392 -11.79 -10.99 6.97
N THR A 393 -10.95 -10.69 5.97
CA THR A 393 -11.17 -9.67 4.95
C THR A 393 -12.29 -10.04 3.95
N LYS A 394 -12.62 -11.33 3.81
CA LYS A 394 -13.67 -11.85 2.91
C LYS A 394 -14.98 -12.23 3.61
N VAL A 395 -15.11 -11.92 4.91
CA VAL A 395 -16.31 -12.28 5.72
C VAL A 395 -17.07 -11.06 6.26
N GLY A 396 -16.75 -9.88 5.75
CA GLY A 396 -17.54 -8.67 6.02
C GLY A 396 -18.90 -8.71 5.32
N ILE A 397 -19.91 -8.12 5.96
CA ILE A 397 -21.14 -7.69 5.27
C ILE A 397 -20.69 -6.74 4.12
N PRO A 398 -21.28 -6.81 2.91
CA PRO A 398 -21.01 -5.82 1.88
C PRO A 398 -21.19 -4.40 2.44
N ASP A 399 -20.24 -3.51 2.17
CA ASP A 399 -20.18 -2.16 2.76
C ASP A 399 -21.55 -1.51 2.90
N THR A 400 -21.85 -0.98 4.09
CA THR A 400 -23.06 -0.18 4.33
C THR A 400 -23.09 1.05 3.40
N PRO A 401 -24.26 1.59 3.06
CA PRO A 401 -24.35 2.81 2.25
C PRO A 401 -23.49 3.96 2.79
N GLU A 402 -23.42 4.11 4.12
CA GLU A 402 -22.61 5.10 4.82
C GLU A 402 -21.09 4.84 4.67
N GLN A 403 -20.66 3.56 4.68
CA GLN A 403 -19.27 3.18 4.41
C GLN A 403 -18.88 3.45 2.96
N ARG A 404 -19.74 3.10 1.99
CA ARG A 404 -19.50 3.39 0.57
C ARG A 404 -19.38 4.89 0.33
N GLU A 405 -20.22 5.69 0.97
CA GLU A 405 -20.12 7.15 0.89
C GLU A 405 -18.80 7.66 1.50
N ALA A 406 -18.37 7.10 2.64
CA ALA A 406 -17.10 7.45 3.27
C ALA A 406 -15.89 7.10 2.38
N LEU A 407 -15.88 5.90 1.80
CA LEU A 407 -14.85 5.45 0.85
C LEU A 407 -14.84 6.30 -0.42
N ALA A 408 -16.01 6.57 -1.02
CA ALA A 408 -16.10 7.43 -2.20
C ALA A 408 -15.64 8.88 -1.91
N SER A 409 -15.93 9.38 -0.71
CA SER A 409 -15.44 10.69 -0.26
C SER A 409 -13.92 10.70 -0.05
N LEU A 410 -13.36 9.62 0.50
CA LEU A 410 -11.92 9.44 0.71
C LEU A 410 -11.18 9.37 -0.63
N GLU A 411 -11.67 8.54 -1.56
CA GLU A 411 -11.16 8.44 -2.93
C GLU A 411 -11.22 9.79 -3.65
N SER A 412 -12.34 10.50 -3.55
CA SER A 412 -12.50 11.82 -4.20
C SER A 412 -11.51 12.84 -3.62
N LEU A 413 -11.31 12.85 -2.29
CA LEU A 413 -10.36 13.77 -1.66
C LEU A 413 -8.92 13.47 -2.09
N LEU A 414 -8.53 12.20 -2.12
CA LEU A 414 -7.21 11.78 -2.59
C LEU A 414 -6.99 12.15 -4.05
N ALA A 415 -7.98 11.87 -4.91
CA ALA A 415 -7.93 12.27 -6.32
C ALA A 415 -7.78 13.79 -6.48
N MET A 416 -8.46 14.58 -5.65
CA MET A 416 -8.34 16.04 -5.69
C MET A 416 -6.96 16.54 -5.24
N VAL A 417 -6.33 15.92 -4.25
CA VAL A 417 -4.93 16.20 -3.85
C VAL A 417 -3.99 15.93 -5.02
N GLU A 418 -4.05 14.71 -5.55
CA GLU A 418 -3.16 14.24 -6.61
C GLU A 418 -3.34 15.02 -7.93
N GLY A 419 -4.59 15.32 -8.29
CA GLY A 419 -4.89 16.13 -9.47
C GLY A 419 -4.37 17.56 -9.36
N TRP A 420 -4.40 18.15 -8.15
CA TRP A 420 -3.85 19.49 -7.93
C TRP A 420 -2.33 19.46 -8.05
N VAL A 421 -1.68 18.46 -7.46
CA VAL A 421 -0.22 18.28 -7.54
C VAL A 421 0.21 18.09 -8.99
N ASP A 422 -0.44 17.20 -9.74
CA ASP A 422 -0.14 16.98 -11.17
C ASP A 422 -0.23 18.28 -11.98
N CYS A 423 -1.26 19.10 -11.73
CA CYS A 423 -1.45 20.40 -12.37
C CYS A 423 -0.32 21.40 -12.02
N VAL A 424 0.06 21.49 -10.74
CA VAL A 424 1.08 22.43 -10.27
C VAL A 424 2.49 22.00 -10.71
N VAL A 425 2.81 20.72 -10.60
CA VAL A 425 4.08 20.12 -11.02
C VAL A 425 4.31 20.35 -12.51
N TRP A 426 3.29 20.11 -13.34
CA TRP A 426 3.37 20.39 -14.76
C TRP A 426 3.73 21.85 -15.05
N ARG A 427 2.99 22.78 -14.43
CA ARG A 427 3.18 24.22 -14.67
C ARG A 427 4.53 24.73 -14.19
N ALA A 428 5.01 24.25 -13.04
CA ALA A 428 6.30 24.62 -12.49
C ALA A 428 7.46 24.00 -13.30
N GLY A 429 7.31 22.76 -13.76
CA GLY A 429 8.40 22.00 -14.35
C GLY A 429 8.54 22.14 -15.87
N MET A 430 7.48 22.50 -16.61
CA MET A 430 7.50 22.46 -18.09
C MET A 430 8.60 23.32 -18.76
N ALA A 431 9.09 24.36 -18.09
CA ALA A 431 10.16 25.21 -18.61
C ALA A 431 11.58 24.68 -18.28
N HIS A 432 11.67 23.70 -17.37
CA HIS A 432 12.92 23.25 -16.75
C HIS A 432 13.22 21.77 -16.97
N LEU A 433 12.19 20.96 -17.21
CA LEU A 433 12.26 19.50 -17.35
C LEU A 433 11.85 19.10 -18.77
N PRO A 434 12.81 18.86 -19.69
CA PRO A 434 12.50 18.48 -21.08
C PRO A 434 11.57 17.26 -21.23
N HIS A 435 11.69 16.27 -20.33
CA HIS A 435 10.97 14.99 -20.35
C HIS A 435 9.76 14.98 -19.39
N ILE A 436 9.25 16.14 -18.97
CA ILE A 436 8.17 16.20 -17.97
C ILE A 436 6.88 15.47 -18.39
N GLU A 437 6.53 15.46 -19.68
CA GLU A 437 5.36 14.72 -20.18
C GLU A 437 5.55 13.22 -20.02
N GLN A 438 6.73 12.73 -20.38
CA GLN A 438 7.11 11.33 -20.23
C GLN A 438 7.09 10.93 -18.76
N LEU A 439 7.72 11.71 -17.88
CA LEU A 439 7.76 11.43 -16.44
C LEU A 439 6.36 11.43 -15.80
N ARG A 440 5.48 12.37 -16.19
CA ARG A 440 4.07 12.37 -15.73
C ARG A 440 3.32 11.14 -16.21
N GLU A 441 3.48 10.77 -17.47
CA GLU A 441 2.84 9.58 -18.02
C GLU A 441 3.35 8.31 -17.33
N MET A 442 4.63 8.25 -16.99
CA MET A 442 5.19 7.09 -16.29
C MET A 442 4.57 6.89 -14.91
N MET A 443 4.50 7.96 -14.11
CA MET A 443 3.80 7.94 -12.82
C MET A 443 2.31 7.56 -12.95
N ARG A 444 1.64 7.96 -14.05
CA ARG A 444 0.23 7.62 -14.27
C ARG A 444 0.03 6.12 -14.50
N ARG A 445 0.94 5.48 -15.24
CA ARG A 445 0.90 4.02 -15.48
C ARG A 445 1.23 3.23 -14.23
N GLU A 446 2.22 3.66 -13.47
CA GLU A 446 2.56 3.05 -12.17
C GLU A 446 1.35 3.04 -11.24
N ARG A 447 0.62 4.15 -11.14
CA ARG A 447 -0.64 4.19 -10.38
C ARG A 447 -1.72 3.30 -10.98
N ALA A 448 -1.78 3.13 -12.30
CA ALA A 448 -2.75 2.25 -12.94
C ALA A 448 -2.49 0.76 -12.71
N MET A 449 -1.27 0.39 -12.29
CA MET A 449 -0.87 -0.98 -11.95
C MET A 449 -0.93 -1.26 -10.44
N GLY A 450 -1.53 -0.37 -9.64
CA GLY A 450 -1.53 -0.54 -8.18
C GLY A 450 -0.29 0.04 -7.53
N GLY A 451 -0.09 1.36 -7.69
CA GLY A 451 1.03 2.08 -7.08
C GLY A 451 0.97 2.13 -5.53
N PRO A 452 1.98 2.74 -4.88
CA PRO A 452 2.12 2.72 -3.42
C PRO A 452 0.88 3.18 -2.64
N ALA A 453 0.17 4.21 -3.13
CA ALA A 453 -1.07 4.70 -2.54
C ALA A 453 -2.21 3.67 -2.58
N GLU A 454 -2.35 2.90 -3.65
CA GLU A 454 -3.42 1.89 -3.76
C GLU A 454 -3.16 0.76 -2.78
N ARG A 455 -1.94 0.20 -2.74
CA ARG A 455 -1.57 -0.85 -1.77
C ARG A 455 -1.72 -0.39 -0.32
N THR A 456 -1.38 0.87 -0.05
CA THR A 456 -1.59 1.53 1.25
C THR A 456 -3.03 1.43 1.70
N PHE A 457 -3.96 1.95 0.89
CA PHE A 457 -5.37 2.03 1.28
C PHE A 457 -6.11 0.70 1.09
N GLU A 458 -5.66 -0.17 0.19
CA GLU A 458 -6.14 -1.54 0.04
C GLU A 458 -5.79 -2.36 1.30
N SER A 459 -4.53 -2.33 1.75
CA SER A 459 -4.12 -3.06 2.96
C SER A 459 -4.80 -2.54 4.24
N LEU A 460 -5.10 -1.24 4.31
CA LEU A 460 -5.69 -0.64 5.51
C LEU A 460 -7.22 -0.68 5.53
N LEU A 461 -7.87 -0.51 4.39
CA LEU A 461 -9.32 -0.25 4.28
C LEU A 461 -10.02 -1.13 3.25
N GLY A 462 -9.28 -1.96 2.50
CA GLY A 462 -9.82 -2.63 1.31
C GLY A 462 -10.23 -1.66 0.20
N LEU A 463 -9.73 -0.42 0.23
CA LEU A 463 -10.07 0.60 -0.76
C LEU A 463 -9.21 0.42 -2.01
N GLN A 464 -9.85 0.23 -3.15
CA GLN A 464 -9.21 0.28 -4.47
C GLN A 464 -9.33 1.69 -5.04
N LEU A 465 -8.19 2.30 -5.36
CA LEU A 465 -8.15 3.64 -5.95
C LEU A 465 -8.33 3.54 -7.45
N ARG A 466 -9.31 4.26 -8.01
CA ARG A 466 -9.53 4.21 -9.46
C ARG A 466 -8.61 5.21 -10.18
N PRO A 467 -7.73 4.75 -11.10
CA PRO A 467 -6.87 5.66 -11.87
C PRO A 467 -7.65 6.70 -12.68
N LYS A 468 -8.88 6.34 -13.08
CA LYS A 468 -9.81 7.25 -13.77
C LYS A 468 -10.13 8.50 -12.94
N ARG A 469 -10.40 8.36 -11.64
CA ARG A 469 -10.77 9.48 -10.76
C ARG A 469 -9.63 10.49 -10.62
N MET A 470 -8.40 10.02 -10.52
CA MET A 470 -7.21 10.88 -10.46
C MET A 470 -7.04 11.70 -11.75
N ARG A 471 -7.24 11.07 -12.92
CA ARG A 471 -7.20 11.77 -14.21
C ARG A 471 -8.30 12.82 -14.36
N GLU A 472 -9.52 12.50 -13.93
CA GLU A 472 -10.65 13.45 -13.92
C GLU A 472 -10.34 14.66 -13.02
N ALA A 473 -9.75 14.44 -11.85
CA ALA A 473 -9.33 15.51 -10.96
C ALA A 473 -8.25 16.41 -11.57
N ALA A 474 -7.23 15.82 -12.20
CA ALA A 474 -6.19 16.59 -12.90
C ALA A 474 -6.80 17.49 -13.99
N GLY A 475 -7.69 16.94 -14.83
CA GLY A 475 -8.39 17.71 -15.85
C GLY A 475 -9.27 18.83 -15.26
N LEU A 476 -9.92 18.58 -14.13
CA LEU A 476 -10.71 19.60 -13.42
C LEU A 476 -9.83 20.76 -12.92
N TRP A 477 -8.68 20.45 -12.35
CA TRP A 477 -7.72 21.48 -11.92
C TRP A 477 -7.10 22.25 -13.08
N GLU A 478 -6.81 21.60 -14.20
CA GLU A 478 -6.35 22.28 -15.42
C GLU A 478 -7.41 23.28 -15.94
N MET A 479 -8.68 22.87 -15.99
CA MET A 479 -9.79 23.76 -16.37
C MET A 479 -9.94 24.95 -15.42
N ILE A 480 -9.89 24.72 -14.11
CA ILE A 480 -9.98 25.80 -13.10
C ILE A 480 -8.81 26.75 -13.22
N THR A 481 -7.59 26.23 -13.42
CA THR A 481 -6.40 27.06 -13.61
C THR A 481 -6.51 27.93 -14.86
N ALA A 482 -7.04 27.37 -15.95
CA ALA A 482 -7.22 28.11 -17.20
C ALA A 482 -8.28 29.24 -17.06
N ALA A 483 -9.32 29.01 -16.26
CA ALA A 483 -10.41 29.97 -16.06
C ALA A 483 -10.11 31.03 -14.99
N GLU A 484 -9.49 30.64 -13.87
CA GLU A 484 -9.36 31.48 -12.67
C GLU A 484 -7.90 31.80 -12.28
N GLY A 485 -6.90 31.22 -12.97
CA GLY A 485 -5.48 31.38 -12.63
C GLY A 485 -5.04 30.56 -11.40
N SER A 486 -3.77 30.75 -10.97
CA SER A 486 -3.22 30.09 -9.76
C SER A 486 -3.96 30.51 -8.49
N GLU A 487 -4.23 31.81 -8.34
CA GLU A 487 -4.92 32.38 -7.18
C GLU A 487 -6.32 31.78 -6.99
N GLY A 488 -7.14 31.76 -8.06
CA GLY A 488 -8.49 31.19 -7.98
C GLY A 488 -8.50 29.67 -7.77
N ARG A 489 -7.54 28.96 -8.36
CA ARG A 489 -7.33 27.52 -8.14
C ARG A 489 -6.99 27.23 -6.68
N ASP A 490 -5.97 27.89 -6.14
CA ASP A 490 -5.44 27.60 -4.81
C ASP A 490 -6.41 28.09 -3.71
N ALA A 491 -7.22 29.11 -3.97
CA ALA A 491 -8.28 29.57 -3.08
C ALA A 491 -9.36 28.50 -2.81
N LYS A 492 -9.55 27.51 -3.68
CA LYS A 492 -10.50 26.40 -3.45
C LYS A 492 -10.13 25.54 -2.24
N TRP A 493 -8.86 25.54 -1.83
CA TRP A 493 -8.40 24.82 -0.64
C TRP A 493 -8.65 25.56 0.67
N SER A 494 -9.15 26.80 0.65
CA SER A 494 -9.41 27.57 1.87
C SER A 494 -10.48 26.96 2.78
N HIS A 495 -11.40 26.16 2.23
CA HIS A 495 -12.41 25.43 2.98
C HIS A 495 -12.82 24.14 2.24
N PRO A 496 -13.14 23.03 2.93
CA PRO A 496 -13.53 21.77 2.27
C PRO A 496 -14.73 21.91 1.33
N ASP A 497 -15.70 22.76 1.66
CA ASP A 497 -16.91 22.97 0.84
C ASP A 497 -16.66 23.73 -0.48
N LEU A 498 -15.47 24.32 -0.64
CA LEU A 498 -15.07 25.00 -1.87
C LEU A 498 -14.37 24.06 -2.85
N LEU A 499 -14.09 22.82 -2.43
CA LEU A 499 -13.49 21.84 -3.31
C LEU A 499 -14.40 21.54 -4.50
N PRO A 500 -13.86 21.56 -5.73
CA PRO A 500 -14.56 21.09 -6.90
C PRO A 500 -15.06 19.65 -6.72
N THR A 501 -16.25 19.36 -7.21
CA THR A 501 -16.83 18.01 -7.19
C THR A 501 -16.46 17.28 -8.47
N LEU A 502 -15.94 16.06 -8.34
CA LEU A 502 -15.74 15.17 -9.48
C LEU A 502 -17.10 14.73 -10.03
N PRO A 503 -17.20 14.48 -11.36
CA PRO A 503 -18.39 13.87 -11.95
C PRO A 503 -18.77 12.57 -11.23
N SER A 504 -20.07 12.37 -11.01
CA SER A 504 -20.58 11.11 -10.45
C SER A 504 -20.44 9.99 -11.49
N ASP A 505 -20.11 8.78 -11.04
CA ASP A 505 -20.17 7.56 -11.85
C ASP A 505 -21.61 7.09 -12.14
N ALA A 506 -22.62 7.82 -11.66
CA ALA A 506 -24.01 7.55 -12.03
C ALA A 506 -24.14 7.64 -13.56
N PRO A 507 -24.73 6.63 -14.24
CA PRO A 507 -25.03 6.74 -15.66
C PRO A 507 -25.79 8.03 -15.86
N ALA A 508 -25.30 8.89 -16.75
CA ALA A 508 -25.91 10.17 -17.04
C ALA A 508 -27.36 9.90 -17.42
N ASP A 509 -28.27 10.23 -16.51
CA ASP A 509 -29.69 10.17 -16.80
C ASP A 509 -29.92 11.21 -17.90
N PRO A 510 -30.35 10.84 -19.12
CA PRO A 510 -30.38 11.75 -20.28
C PRO A 510 -31.32 12.95 -20.12
N GLN A 511 -31.94 13.12 -18.94
CA GLN A 511 -32.93 14.13 -18.63
C GLN A 511 -32.47 15.20 -17.61
N SER A 512 -31.23 15.16 -17.12
CA SER A 512 -30.74 16.18 -16.17
C SER A 512 -30.00 17.37 -16.81
N SER A 513 -29.94 17.44 -18.13
CA SER A 513 -29.51 18.65 -18.86
C SER A 513 -30.67 19.65 -18.98
N GLY A 514 -30.93 20.39 -17.91
CA GLY A 514 -31.66 21.66 -18.04
C GLY A 514 -32.61 22.01 -16.91
N THR A 515 -32.07 22.45 -15.77
CA THR A 515 -32.80 23.36 -14.87
C THR A 515 -31.84 24.41 -14.30
N ALA A 516 -31.47 25.36 -15.15
CA ALA A 516 -31.01 26.66 -14.66
C ALA A 516 -32.22 27.41 -14.09
N ASN A 517 -32.23 27.59 -12.77
CA ASN A 517 -33.18 28.46 -12.07
C ASN A 517 -32.99 29.91 -12.56
N GLY A 518 -34.01 30.43 -13.23
CA GLY A 518 -34.13 31.82 -13.63
C GLY A 518 -35.58 32.27 -13.50
N ASP A 519 -35.88 32.88 -12.37
CA ASP A 519 -37.18 33.45 -12.01
C ASP A 519 -37.41 34.76 -12.79
N ALA A 520 -38.42 34.83 -13.67
CA ALA A 520 -39.02 36.08 -14.14
C ALA A 520 -40.36 35.84 -14.87
N SER A 521 -41.42 36.38 -14.28
CA SER A 521 -42.75 36.50 -14.86
C SER A 521 -42.81 37.51 -16.03
N THR A 522 -43.56 37.23 -17.11
CA THR A 522 -44.74 38.02 -17.59
C THR A 522 -45.17 37.72 -19.05
N ALA A 523 -46.46 37.40 -19.19
CA ALA A 523 -47.46 37.80 -20.19
C ALA A 523 -47.25 37.66 -21.74
N SER A 524 -48.03 36.73 -22.30
CA SER A 524 -48.96 36.81 -23.45
C SER A 524 -48.59 37.47 -24.80
N GLY A 525 -48.78 36.71 -25.90
CA GLY A 525 -49.06 37.24 -27.24
C GLY A 525 -49.00 36.20 -28.38
N ASP A 526 -50.15 35.93 -29.00
CA ASP A 526 -50.37 35.10 -30.20
C ASP A 526 -49.52 35.50 -31.43
N ALA A 527 -49.12 34.53 -32.26
CA ALA A 527 -49.62 34.36 -33.65
C ALA A 527 -48.74 33.44 -34.54
N HIS A 528 -49.46 32.81 -35.47
CA HIS A 528 -49.14 31.77 -36.44
C HIS A 528 -48.17 32.14 -37.59
N SER A 529 -47.47 31.11 -38.10
CA SER A 529 -47.24 30.73 -39.51
C SER A 529 -45.81 30.78 -40.12
N GLY A 530 -45.38 29.64 -40.70
CA GLY A 530 -44.33 29.56 -41.75
C GLY A 530 -43.28 28.45 -41.64
N HIS A 531 -43.60 27.23 -42.10
CA HIS A 531 -42.74 26.02 -42.32
C HIS A 531 -41.61 26.21 -43.38
N PRO A 532 -40.69 25.24 -43.67
CA PRO A 532 -40.40 23.93 -43.01
C PRO A 532 -38.90 23.57 -42.79
N ALA A 533 -38.71 22.56 -41.92
CA ALA A 533 -37.68 21.51 -41.80
C ALA A 533 -36.27 21.62 -42.45
N ALA A 534 -35.25 21.50 -41.60
CA ALA A 534 -34.02 20.75 -41.86
C ALA A 534 -33.60 20.02 -40.57
N ASP A 535 -33.85 18.71 -40.52
CA ASP A 535 -33.36 17.80 -39.49
C ASP A 535 -31.83 17.70 -39.55
N GLY A 536 -31.17 18.06 -38.46
CA GLY A 536 -29.74 17.84 -38.23
C GLY A 536 -29.55 17.16 -36.89
N LYS A 537 -30.03 15.91 -36.78
CA LYS A 537 -29.64 15.01 -35.68
C LYS A 537 -28.16 14.66 -35.87
N THR A 538 -27.29 15.17 -35.02
CA THR A 538 -26.02 14.50 -34.73
C THR A 538 -26.36 13.25 -33.94
N SER A 539 -26.46 12.11 -34.63
CA SER A 539 -26.58 10.80 -34.02
C SER A 539 -25.38 10.52 -33.13
N ASP A 540 -25.63 10.05 -31.90
CA ASP A 540 -24.67 9.27 -31.13
C ASP A 540 -24.01 8.24 -32.04
N ILE A 541 -22.69 8.39 -32.23
CA ILE A 541 -21.88 7.39 -32.92
C ILE A 541 -21.60 6.31 -31.88
N ASP A 542 -22.14 5.13 -32.12
CA ASP A 542 -21.84 3.93 -31.35
C ASP A 542 -20.45 3.41 -31.74
N TRP A 543 -19.44 3.88 -31.01
CA TRP A 543 -18.04 3.58 -31.28
C TRP A 543 -17.71 2.09 -31.14
N ASP A 544 -18.49 1.30 -30.39
CA ASP A 544 -18.29 -0.15 -30.27
C ASP A 544 -18.69 -0.90 -31.55
N ALA A 545 -19.71 -0.39 -32.26
CA ALA A 545 -20.13 -0.93 -33.54
C ALA A 545 -19.14 -0.59 -34.68
N GLU A 546 -18.49 0.57 -34.63
CA GLU A 546 -17.45 0.96 -35.59
C GLU A 546 -16.11 0.26 -35.31
N LEU A 547 -15.77 0.00 -34.04
CA LEU A 547 -14.58 -0.79 -33.68
C LEU A 547 -14.69 -2.24 -34.16
N SER A 548 -15.89 -2.83 -34.06
CA SER A 548 -16.13 -4.21 -34.49
C SER A 548 -15.98 -4.39 -36.00
N LYS A 549 -16.33 -3.37 -36.81
CA LYS A 549 -16.10 -3.42 -38.26
C LYS A 549 -14.61 -3.34 -38.63
N LEU A 550 -13.83 -2.56 -37.89
CA LEU A 550 -12.39 -2.43 -38.13
C LEU A 550 -11.61 -3.70 -37.77
N LEU A 551 -12.12 -4.51 -36.84
CA LEU A 551 -11.51 -5.79 -36.45
C LEU A 551 -11.89 -6.94 -37.39
N ASP A 552 -13.06 -6.88 -38.03
CA ASP A 552 -13.54 -7.91 -38.97
C ASP A 552 -12.96 -7.74 -40.40
N GLU A 553 -12.49 -6.54 -40.77
CA GLU A 553 -11.82 -6.27 -42.05
C GLU A 553 -10.33 -6.72 -42.10
N GLY A 554 -9.82 -7.35 -41.04
CA GLY A 554 -8.43 -7.81 -40.93
C GLY A 554 -8.17 -9.28 -41.29
N GLU A 555 -9.20 -10.09 -41.55
CA GLU A 555 -9.04 -11.56 -41.70
C GLU A 555 -9.42 -12.15 -43.06
N ASP A 556 -9.68 -11.35 -44.10
CA ASP A 556 -9.89 -11.87 -45.46
C ASP A 556 -9.09 -11.07 -46.51
N GLY A 557 -7.89 -11.57 -46.85
CA GLY A 557 -7.08 -11.04 -47.95
C GLY A 557 -5.81 -11.86 -48.24
N ASP A 558 -5.84 -12.60 -49.34
CA ASP A 558 -4.71 -13.09 -50.15
C ASP A 558 -4.16 -14.52 -49.89
N ASP A 559 -4.93 -15.54 -50.28
CA ASP A 559 -4.36 -16.79 -50.83
C ASP A 559 -4.98 -17.06 -52.23
N GLU A 560 -4.56 -16.27 -53.22
CA GLU A 560 -4.77 -16.59 -54.64
C GLU A 560 -3.64 -17.50 -55.15
N GLY A 561 -3.99 -18.78 -55.31
CA GLY A 561 -3.16 -19.80 -55.91
C GLY A 561 -2.78 -19.49 -57.36
N ASN A 562 -1.48 -19.33 -57.61
CA ASN A 562 -0.90 -19.39 -58.95
C ASN A 562 -0.42 -20.83 -59.25
N THR A 563 -1.23 -21.58 -59.99
CA THR A 563 -0.80 -22.81 -60.69
C THR A 563 -1.11 -22.69 -62.17
N GLY A 564 -0.09 -22.71 -63.04
CA GLY A 564 -0.33 -22.83 -64.48
C GLY A 564 0.76 -22.44 -65.49
N ASN A 565 1.90 -23.13 -65.47
CA ASN A 565 2.58 -23.74 -66.64
C ASN A 565 3.41 -22.91 -67.68
N ASP A 566 4.66 -23.37 -67.85
CA ASP A 566 5.53 -23.48 -69.05
C ASP A 566 5.77 -22.31 -70.03
N ALA A 567 7.03 -21.89 -70.19
CA ALA A 567 7.87 -22.20 -71.37
C ALA A 567 9.16 -21.34 -71.47
N GLN A 568 10.27 -22.03 -71.79
CA GLN A 568 11.58 -21.60 -72.31
C GLN A 568 12.64 -21.00 -71.37
#